data_AF-A0A1T4ZBR6-F1
#
_entry.id   AF-A0A1T4ZBR6-F1
#
_cell.length_a   1.000
_cell.length_b   1.000
_cell.length_c   1.000
_cell.angle_alpha   90.00
_cell.angle_beta   90.00
_cell.angle_gamma   90.00
#
_symmetry.space_group_name_H-M   'P 1'
#
loop_
_entity.id
_entity.type
_entity.pdbx_description
1 polymer ?
#
loop_
_entity_poly.entity_id
_entity_poly.type
_entity_poly.pdbx_seq_one_letter_code
_entity_poly.pdbx_strand_id
1 'polypeptide(L)'
;MAKSRTLYVCHECGAEFPQYFGRCSACHAWNSLEEQIEQPAPTPSQRFSWSHLQGENPDGLAEVTKPGQPRASFLLSQISDQSQSRMPSGYGELDRVLGGGIVPGSLVLIGGEPGIGKSTLLLQVANLLSYRNRVLYVSAEESGQQVKLRSQRLGVGEEIETETKPENGSQHPPTPTDPFTEQLKNRQSKQPDEPRHVSTENGENTTPKPESSTISHHEQDLYLLPETDLEVILRELESLKPQLAVIDSIQTVFFSSLTSAPGSVAQVRECTSALMQVAKRENITLLIVGHVTKDGGIAGPRVLEHLVDTVLYFEGDRFASHRLLRSMKNRFGATHEIGVFEMVAHGLKEVSNPSELFLGNRDDFSPGTSTVVALEGTRPIVVEIQALVSPASYGSARRATTGVDSSRLLQILAVLEKRVGIPLSKLDAYVASVGGLKVEEPAADLGIAIAIVASFRDRVVDPRTILIGEIGLGGQVRPVSQLELRLREAAKLGFKRAIIPKGQSPADLGLQIIPVSKVIDAIIASIPAQPPTMNDEF
;
A
#
# COMPACT_ATOMS: atom_id res chain seq x y z
N MET A 1 -48.25 -24.22 7.90
CA MET A 1 -46.98 -24.36 8.64
C MET A 1 -45.89 -24.62 7.62
N ALA A 2 -44.96 -23.68 7.44
CA ALA A 2 -43.85 -23.85 6.51
C ALA A 2 -42.87 -24.89 7.08
N LYS A 3 -42.50 -25.89 6.28
CA LYS A 3 -41.54 -26.92 6.69
C LYS A 3 -40.14 -26.28 6.78
N SER A 4 -39.46 -26.49 7.89
CA SER A 4 -38.03 -26.15 8.05
C SER A 4 -37.20 -26.91 7.01
N ARG A 5 -36.26 -26.22 6.36
CA ARG A 5 -35.35 -26.81 5.38
C ARG A 5 -33.96 -26.95 6.00
N THR A 6 -33.38 -28.14 5.89
CA THR A 6 -32.00 -28.36 6.31
C THR A 6 -31.05 -27.92 5.19
N LEU A 7 -30.06 -27.10 5.53
CA LEU A 7 -28.99 -26.62 4.66
C LEU A 7 -27.63 -27.00 5.27
N TYR A 8 -26.63 -27.24 4.44
CA TYR A 8 -25.28 -27.56 4.86
C TYR A 8 -24.35 -26.43 4.42
N VAL A 9 -23.73 -25.74 5.37
CA VAL A 9 -22.89 -24.56 5.11
C VAL A 9 -21.44 -24.93 5.36
N CYS A 10 -20.57 -24.62 4.41
CA CYS A 10 -19.15 -24.87 4.55
C CYS A 10 -18.51 -23.85 5.51
N HIS A 11 -17.93 -24.26 6.65
CA HIS A 11 -17.23 -23.35 7.55
C HIS A 11 -15.95 -22.77 6.94
N GLU A 12 -15.38 -23.41 5.92
CA GLU A 12 -14.12 -22.97 5.28
C GLU A 12 -14.36 -21.89 4.21
N CYS A 13 -15.48 -21.94 3.48
CA CYS A 13 -15.74 -21.02 2.35
C CYS A 13 -17.14 -20.39 2.33
N GLY A 14 -18.03 -20.76 3.25
CA GLY A 14 -19.39 -20.24 3.33
C GLY A 14 -20.36 -20.74 2.25
N ALA A 15 -19.94 -21.67 1.38
CA ALA A 15 -20.83 -22.22 0.34
C ALA A 15 -21.95 -23.08 0.96
N GLU A 16 -23.16 -22.93 0.44
CA GLU A 16 -24.38 -23.56 0.94
C GLU A 16 -24.83 -24.70 0.03
N PHE A 17 -25.18 -25.84 0.63
CA PHE A 17 -25.58 -27.05 -0.09
C PHE A 17 -26.86 -27.64 0.49
N PRO A 18 -27.78 -28.18 -0.34
CA PRO A 18 -29.01 -28.80 0.13
C PRO A 18 -28.80 -30.21 0.73
N GLN A 19 -27.62 -30.81 0.54
CA GLN A 19 -27.28 -32.16 0.99
C GLN A 19 -25.83 -32.22 1.47
N TYR A 20 -25.54 -33.12 2.42
CA TYR A 20 -24.19 -33.34 2.94
C TYR A 20 -23.40 -34.23 1.98
N PHE A 21 -22.24 -33.76 1.52
CA PHE A 21 -21.37 -34.50 0.61
C PHE A 21 -20.02 -34.90 1.23
N GLY A 22 -19.80 -34.68 2.53
CA GLY A 22 -18.53 -34.97 3.23
C GLY A 22 -17.33 -34.11 2.81
N ARG A 23 -17.38 -33.52 1.61
CA ARG A 23 -16.41 -32.59 1.04
C ARG A 23 -17.16 -31.41 0.42
N CYS A 24 -16.71 -30.20 0.69
CA CYS A 24 -17.25 -29.02 0.04
C CYS A 24 -16.89 -29.01 -1.45
N SER A 25 -17.89 -28.87 -2.33
CA SER A 25 -17.65 -28.84 -3.78
C SER A 25 -17.09 -27.50 -4.27
N ALA A 26 -17.16 -26.44 -3.46
CA ALA A 26 -16.63 -25.12 -3.80
C ALA A 26 -15.14 -24.97 -3.42
N CYS A 27 -14.75 -25.34 -2.20
CA CYS A 27 -13.37 -25.18 -1.73
C CYS A 27 -12.60 -26.50 -1.55
N HIS A 28 -13.23 -27.64 -1.87
CA HIS A 28 -12.63 -28.98 -1.78
C HIS A 28 -12.20 -29.45 -0.39
N ALA A 29 -12.50 -28.70 0.67
CA ALA A 29 -12.22 -29.07 2.05
C ALA A 29 -13.11 -30.21 2.55
N TRP A 30 -12.51 -31.20 3.22
CA TRP A 30 -13.19 -32.33 3.83
C TRP A 30 -13.75 -31.98 5.21
N ASN A 31 -14.86 -32.60 5.61
CA ASN A 31 -15.54 -32.38 6.91
C ASN A 31 -15.85 -30.90 7.22
N SER A 32 -15.96 -30.08 6.17
CA SER A 32 -16.14 -28.64 6.30
C SER A 32 -17.60 -28.20 6.33
N LEU A 33 -18.55 -29.11 6.10
CA LEU A 33 -19.97 -28.81 5.98
C LEU A 33 -20.67 -28.99 7.33
N GLU A 34 -21.28 -27.94 7.85
CA GLU A 34 -22.09 -27.96 9.07
C GLU A 34 -23.58 -27.88 8.74
N GLU A 35 -24.38 -28.67 9.45
CA GLU A 35 -25.84 -28.67 9.32
C GLU A 35 -26.43 -27.42 9.98
N GLN A 36 -27.13 -26.60 9.20
CA GLN A 36 -27.93 -25.48 9.67
C GLN A 36 -29.39 -25.71 9.32
N ILE A 37 -30.26 -25.60 10.32
CA ILE A 37 -31.71 -25.70 10.13
C ILE A 37 -32.22 -24.30 9.82
N GLU A 38 -32.62 -24.06 8.57
CA GLU A 38 -33.27 -22.83 8.16
C GLU A 38 -34.68 -22.83 8.76
N GLN A 39 -34.89 -22.02 9.80
CA GLN A 39 -36.23 -21.73 10.29
C GLN A 39 -36.95 -20.88 9.23
N PRO A 40 -38.22 -21.18 8.90
CA PRO A 40 -38.97 -20.36 7.98
C PRO A 40 -39.00 -18.93 8.52
N ALA A 41 -38.65 -17.96 7.65
CA ALA A 41 -38.72 -16.56 8.00
C ALA A 41 -40.09 -16.22 8.62
N PRO A 42 -40.13 -15.44 9.71
CA PRO A 42 -41.40 -14.98 10.26
C PRO A 42 -42.20 -14.29 9.16
N THR A 43 -43.52 -14.53 9.16
CA THR A 43 -44.50 -13.87 8.30
C THR A 43 -44.26 -12.35 8.34
N PRO A 44 -44.45 -11.58 7.24
CA PRO A 44 -44.22 -10.14 7.24
C PRO A 44 -45.33 -9.40 8.02
N SER A 45 -45.35 -9.61 9.33
CA SER A 45 -46.18 -8.95 10.32
C SER A 45 -45.31 -8.69 11.54
N GLN A 46 -44.24 -7.95 11.31
CA GLN A 46 -43.50 -7.09 12.24
C GLN A 46 -42.17 -6.76 11.55
N ARG A 47 -42.19 -5.76 10.67
CA ARG A 47 -40.97 -4.99 10.43
C ARG A 47 -40.55 -4.49 11.80
N PHE A 48 -39.41 -4.95 12.31
CA PHE A 48 -38.75 -4.32 13.43
C PHE A 48 -38.44 -2.88 12.99
N SER A 49 -39.31 -1.98 13.43
CA SER A 49 -39.16 -0.54 13.23
C SER A 49 -38.33 -0.04 14.39
N TRP A 50 -37.17 0.54 14.09
CA TRP A 50 -36.28 1.24 15.03
C TRP A 50 -36.91 2.52 15.62
N SER A 51 -38.24 2.59 15.74
CA SER A 51 -39.00 3.78 16.11
C SER A 51 -39.69 3.68 17.48
N HIS A 52 -39.54 2.58 18.22
CA HIS A 52 -40.30 2.37 19.46
C HIS A 52 -39.41 2.17 20.70
N LEU A 53 -38.45 3.08 20.91
CA LEU A 53 -37.77 3.28 22.19
C LEU A 53 -37.36 4.75 22.32
N GLN A 54 -38.29 5.68 22.06
CA GLN A 54 -38.15 7.06 22.56
C GLN A 54 -38.95 7.17 23.85
N GLY A 55 -38.22 7.41 24.94
CA GLY A 55 -38.78 7.82 26.22
C GLY A 55 -39.62 9.08 26.05
N GLU A 56 -40.67 9.14 26.85
CA GLU A 56 -41.66 10.20 26.89
C GLU A 56 -40.99 11.56 27.14
N ASN A 57 -41.11 12.46 26.16
CA ASN A 57 -40.95 13.90 26.35
C ASN A 57 -42.18 14.56 25.71
N PRO A 58 -43.08 15.20 26.48
CA PRO A 58 -44.17 15.95 25.91
C PRO A 58 -43.65 17.33 25.46
N ASP A 59 -44.16 17.77 24.30
CA ASP A 59 -44.08 19.11 23.73
C ASP A 59 -42.76 19.51 23.02
N GLY A 60 -42.71 19.21 21.73
CA GLY A 60 -41.78 19.82 20.78
C GLY A 60 -41.99 19.31 19.36
N LEU A 61 -42.58 20.12 18.49
CA LEU A 61 -42.79 19.84 17.06
C LEU A 61 -41.45 19.59 16.35
N ALA A 62 -41.08 18.33 16.13
CA ALA A 62 -39.91 17.95 15.35
C ALA A 62 -40.33 17.37 13.99
N GLU A 63 -39.72 17.90 12.92
CA GLU A 63 -39.93 17.49 11.53
C GLU A 63 -39.72 15.98 11.32
N VAL A 64 -40.72 15.37 10.70
CA VAL A 64 -40.70 13.97 10.28
C VAL A 64 -39.64 13.79 9.18
N THR A 65 -38.49 13.23 9.54
CA THR A 65 -37.50 12.73 8.58
C THR A 65 -38.14 11.66 7.69
N LYS A 66 -38.19 11.93 6.37
CA LYS A 66 -38.79 11.04 5.37
C LYS A 66 -38.12 9.65 5.43
N PRO A 67 -38.88 8.55 5.44
CA PRO A 67 -38.33 7.21 5.37
C PRO A 67 -37.62 7.01 4.01
N GLY A 68 -36.46 6.36 4.03
CA GLY A 68 -35.63 6.13 2.85
C GLY A 68 -36.44 5.50 1.71
N GLN A 69 -36.55 6.23 0.60
CA GLN A 69 -37.26 5.72 -0.57
C GLN A 69 -36.45 4.58 -1.20
N PRO A 70 -37.09 3.46 -1.60
CA PRO A 70 -36.42 2.41 -2.37
C PRO A 70 -35.87 3.04 -3.66
N ARG A 71 -34.59 2.79 -3.96
CA ARG A 71 -33.95 3.31 -5.18
C ARG A 71 -34.71 2.78 -6.41
N ALA A 72 -35.35 3.69 -7.15
CA ALA A 72 -35.99 3.35 -8.41
C ALA A 72 -34.95 2.87 -9.42
N SER A 73 -35.33 1.97 -10.33
CA SER A 73 -34.46 1.61 -11.46
C SER A 73 -34.40 2.77 -12.45
N PHE A 74 -33.19 3.20 -12.80
CA PHE A 74 -32.93 4.21 -13.81
C PHE A 74 -32.40 3.55 -15.08
N LEU A 75 -32.65 4.16 -16.25
CA LEU A 75 -31.92 3.81 -17.46
C LEU A 75 -30.45 4.17 -17.27
N LEU A 76 -29.53 3.40 -17.86
CA LEU A 76 -28.10 3.70 -17.78
C LEU A 76 -27.77 5.13 -18.25
N SER A 77 -28.48 5.62 -19.28
CA SER A 77 -28.36 6.99 -19.79
C SER A 77 -28.84 8.09 -18.83
N GLN A 78 -29.55 7.74 -17.77
CA GLN A 78 -30.04 8.68 -16.75
C GLN A 78 -29.10 8.75 -15.54
N ILE A 79 -28.09 7.88 -15.48
CA ILE A 79 -27.08 7.91 -14.42
C ILE A 79 -26.03 8.94 -14.83
N SER A 80 -25.92 10.02 -14.06
CA SER A 80 -24.90 11.04 -14.29
C SER A 80 -23.52 10.52 -13.91
N ASP A 81 -22.53 10.76 -14.77
CA ASP A 81 -21.09 10.60 -14.47
C ASP A 81 -20.63 11.69 -13.49
N GLN A 82 -21.14 11.67 -12.26
CA GLN A 82 -20.60 12.53 -11.21
C GLN A 82 -19.35 11.87 -10.63
N SER A 83 -18.18 12.49 -10.85
CA SER A 83 -16.96 12.14 -10.14
C SER A 83 -17.19 12.38 -8.64
N GLN A 84 -17.31 11.31 -7.87
CA GLN A 84 -17.48 11.41 -6.42
C GLN A 84 -16.24 12.07 -5.80
N SER A 85 -16.42 13.15 -5.03
CA SER A 85 -15.32 13.83 -4.36
C SER A 85 -14.69 12.90 -3.33
N ARG A 86 -13.43 12.51 -3.54
CA ARG A 86 -12.70 11.61 -2.64
C ARG A 86 -12.11 12.37 -1.45
N MET A 87 -12.06 11.72 -0.30
CA MET A 87 -11.38 12.23 0.88
C MET A 87 -9.91 11.80 0.83
N PRO A 88 -8.93 12.74 0.85
CA PRO A 88 -7.52 12.38 0.93
C PRO A 88 -7.23 11.77 2.29
N SER A 89 -6.62 10.58 2.33
CA SER A 89 -6.32 9.88 3.59
C SER A 89 -5.17 10.52 4.37
N GLY A 90 -4.41 11.40 3.73
CA GLY A 90 -3.17 11.98 4.25
C GLY A 90 -1.92 11.16 3.95
N TYR A 91 -2.07 9.99 3.32
CA TYR A 91 -0.98 9.18 2.78
C TYR A 91 -1.17 9.00 1.28
N GLY A 92 -0.25 9.53 0.48
CA GLY A 92 -0.29 9.41 -0.98
C GLY A 92 -0.25 7.95 -1.45
N GLU A 93 0.48 7.08 -0.75
CA GLU A 93 0.55 5.66 -1.08
C GLU A 93 -0.77 4.92 -0.78
N LEU A 94 -1.49 5.28 0.30
CA LEU A 94 -2.82 4.73 0.58
C LEU A 94 -3.86 5.26 -0.41
N ASP A 95 -3.82 6.56 -0.71
CA ASP A 95 -4.72 7.18 -1.69
C ASP A 95 -4.55 6.54 -3.07
N ARG A 96 -3.32 6.27 -3.50
CA ARG A 96 -3.04 5.54 -4.74
C ARG A 96 -3.70 4.16 -4.74
N VAL A 97 -3.50 3.37 -3.69
CA VAL A 97 -4.07 2.02 -3.57
C VAL A 97 -5.60 2.04 -3.60
N LEU A 98 -6.22 3.09 -3.06
CA LEU A 98 -7.67 3.32 -3.09
C LEU A 98 -8.18 3.90 -4.42
N GLY A 99 -7.31 4.22 -5.38
CA GLY A 99 -7.67 4.80 -6.68
C GLY A 99 -7.83 6.32 -6.66
N GLY A 100 -7.02 7.02 -5.87
CA GLY A 100 -6.99 8.48 -5.72
C GLY A 100 -7.61 9.02 -4.43
N GLY A 101 -7.81 8.17 -3.42
CA GLY A 101 -8.35 8.55 -2.11
C GLY A 101 -9.59 7.78 -1.68
N ILE A 102 -10.01 8.02 -0.44
CA ILE A 102 -11.13 7.34 0.22
C ILE A 102 -12.46 7.79 -0.40
N VAL A 103 -13.27 6.83 -0.84
CA VAL A 103 -14.58 7.11 -1.45
C VAL A 103 -15.66 7.25 -0.36
N PRO A 104 -16.45 8.33 -0.34
CA PRO A 104 -17.58 8.49 0.59
C PRO A 104 -18.61 7.36 0.46
N GLY A 105 -19.16 6.87 1.58
CA GLY A 105 -20.19 5.81 1.59
C GLY A 105 -19.71 4.45 1.07
N SER A 106 -18.38 4.24 1.03
CA SER A 106 -17.77 2.98 0.63
C SER A 106 -17.38 2.11 1.82
N LEU A 107 -17.25 0.82 1.56
CA LEU A 107 -16.76 -0.16 2.53
C LEU A 107 -15.42 -0.72 2.08
N VAL A 108 -14.36 -0.45 2.85
CA VAL A 108 -12.99 -0.90 2.60
C VAL A 108 -12.57 -1.90 3.67
N LEU A 109 -12.08 -3.07 3.25
CA LEU A 109 -11.50 -4.07 4.13
C LEU A 109 -9.97 -4.03 4.06
N ILE A 110 -9.29 -4.02 5.19
CA ILE A 110 -7.83 -4.13 5.29
C ILE A 110 -7.50 -5.45 5.97
N GLY A 111 -7.04 -6.39 5.16
CA GLY A 111 -6.55 -7.71 5.55
C GLY A 111 -5.05 -7.71 5.88
N GLY A 112 -4.59 -8.67 6.68
CA GLY A 112 -3.15 -8.92 6.88
C GLY A 112 -2.83 -9.70 8.15
N GLU A 113 -1.59 -10.19 8.25
CA GLU A 113 -1.12 -10.91 9.44
C GLU A 113 -1.25 -10.05 10.72
N PRO A 114 -1.52 -10.66 11.90
CA PRO A 114 -1.44 -9.96 13.18
C PRO A 114 -0.06 -9.29 13.35
N GLY A 115 -0.04 -8.07 13.89
CA GLY A 115 1.20 -7.32 14.10
C GLY A 115 1.82 -6.66 12.87
N ILE A 116 1.22 -6.79 11.68
CA ILE A 116 1.72 -6.10 10.47
C ILE A 116 1.53 -4.56 10.53
N GLY A 117 0.69 -4.05 11.44
CA GLY A 117 0.47 -2.60 11.61
C GLY A 117 -0.83 -2.06 11.03
N LYS A 118 -1.86 -2.90 10.81
CA LYS A 118 -3.19 -2.47 10.31
C LYS A 118 -3.83 -1.39 11.19
N SER A 119 -3.94 -1.66 12.50
CA SER A 119 -4.45 -0.72 13.49
C SER A 119 -3.62 0.56 13.56
N THR A 120 -2.29 0.45 13.40
CA THR A 120 -1.39 1.61 13.36
C THR A 120 -1.70 2.51 12.17
N LEU A 121 -1.80 1.94 10.96
CA LEU A 121 -2.14 2.67 9.74
C LEU A 121 -3.48 3.38 9.89
N LEU A 122 -4.50 2.66 10.33
CA LEU A 122 -5.85 3.20 10.43
C LEU A 122 -6.01 4.24 11.52
N LEU A 123 -5.31 4.10 12.66
CA LEU A 123 -5.32 5.10 13.71
C LEU A 123 -4.62 6.39 13.24
N GLN A 124 -3.52 6.28 12.48
CA GLN A 124 -2.87 7.46 11.88
C GLN A 124 -3.78 8.13 10.83
N VAL A 125 -4.42 7.35 9.96
CA VAL A 125 -5.39 7.88 8.97
C VAL A 125 -6.60 8.53 9.66
N ALA A 126 -7.14 7.91 10.70
CA ALA A 126 -8.25 8.45 11.49
C ALA A 126 -7.88 9.79 12.14
N ASN A 127 -6.68 9.89 12.72
CA ASN A 127 -6.14 11.14 13.26
C ASN A 127 -6.07 12.24 12.20
N LEU A 128 -5.47 11.97 11.04
CA LEU A 128 -5.36 12.95 9.95
C LEU A 128 -6.72 13.43 9.44
N LEU A 129 -7.68 12.51 9.32
CA LEU A 129 -9.01 12.83 8.82
C LEU A 129 -9.87 13.56 9.87
N SER A 130 -9.60 13.37 11.16
CA SER A 130 -10.34 13.99 12.26
C SER A 130 -10.24 15.52 12.32
N TYR A 131 -9.22 16.11 11.69
CA TYR A 131 -9.08 17.56 11.58
C TYR A 131 -10.12 18.20 10.65
N ARG A 132 -10.75 17.42 9.76
CA ARG A 132 -11.71 17.92 8.77
C ARG A 132 -13.04 17.19 8.77
N ASN A 133 -13.11 16.03 9.41
CA ASN A 133 -14.26 15.14 9.37
C ASN A 133 -14.49 14.59 10.77
N ARG A 134 -15.75 14.26 11.07
CA ARG A 134 -16.09 13.48 12.24
C ARG A 134 -15.71 12.02 12.01
N VAL A 135 -14.80 11.52 12.85
CA VAL A 135 -14.28 10.16 12.74
C VAL A 135 -14.63 9.36 13.98
N LEU A 136 -15.21 8.18 13.79
CA LEU A 136 -15.43 7.20 14.87
C LEU A 136 -14.42 6.05 14.74
N TYR A 137 -13.59 5.84 15.76
CA TYR A 137 -12.73 4.68 15.87
C TYR A 137 -13.34 3.69 16.85
N VAL A 138 -13.82 2.56 16.35
CA VAL A 138 -14.33 1.45 17.18
C VAL A 138 -13.20 0.46 17.40
N SER A 139 -12.76 0.33 18.66
CA SER A 139 -11.77 -0.68 19.03
C SER A 139 -12.45 -1.84 19.74
N ALA A 140 -12.47 -2.99 19.07
CA ALA A 140 -13.02 -4.23 19.60
C ALA A 140 -11.92 -5.17 20.13
N GLU A 141 -10.64 -4.89 19.83
CA GLU A 141 -9.49 -5.67 20.30
C GLU A 141 -8.76 -5.04 21.50
N GLU A 142 -8.68 -3.71 21.58
CA GLU A 142 -7.88 -3.00 22.58
C GLU A 142 -8.78 -2.16 23.50
N SER A 143 -8.37 -2.04 24.77
CA SER A 143 -9.03 -1.10 25.68
C SER A 143 -8.76 0.36 25.25
N GLY A 144 -9.68 1.26 25.59
CA GLY A 144 -9.51 2.68 25.24
C GLY A 144 -8.21 3.30 25.78
N GLN A 145 -7.70 2.82 26.92
CA GLN A 145 -6.41 3.24 27.48
C GLN A 145 -5.22 2.77 26.62
N GLN A 146 -5.27 1.54 26.10
CA GLN A 146 -4.22 1.01 25.21
C GLN A 146 -4.18 1.78 23.89
N VAL A 147 -5.35 2.04 23.29
CA VAL A 147 -5.44 2.84 22.07
C VAL A 147 -4.89 4.25 22.31
N LYS A 148 -5.23 4.89 23.43
CA LYS A 148 -4.70 6.22 23.80
C LYS A 148 -3.18 6.23 23.98
N LEU A 149 -2.60 5.22 24.61
CA LEU A 149 -1.13 5.12 24.75
C LEU A 149 -0.44 4.94 23.39
N ARG A 150 -1.05 4.18 22.48
CA ARG A 150 -0.55 4.04 21.10
C ARG A 150 -0.69 5.35 20.34
N SER A 151 -1.83 6.01 20.44
CA SER A 151 -2.10 7.28 19.75
C SER A 151 -1.07 8.34 20.14
N GLN A 152 -0.74 8.46 21.44
CA GLN A 152 0.31 9.35 21.93
C GLN A 152 1.69 9.06 21.31
N ARG A 153 2.07 7.79 21.19
CA ARG A 153 3.35 7.42 20.55
C ARG A 153 3.39 7.74 19.05
N LEU A 154 2.23 7.76 18.41
CA LEU A 154 2.06 8.06 16.99
C LEU A 154 1.90 9.56 16.72
N GLY A 155 2.00 10.42 17.74
CA GLY A 155 1.76 11.87 17.62
C GLY A 155 0.30 12.22 17.29
N VAL A 156 -0.65 11.32 17.58
CA VAL A 156 -2.09 11.56 17.39
C VAL A 156 -2.55 12.58 18.42
N GLY A 157 -2.92 13.78 17.95
CA GLY A 157 -3.24 14.93 18.81
C GLY A 157 -2.21 16.04 18.80
N GLU A 158 -1.02 15.82 18.22
CA GLU A 158 0.04 16.83 18.11
C GLU A 158 -0.01 17.50 16.72
N GLU A 159 0.31 18.80 16.64
CA GLU A 159 0.29 19.54 15.37
C GLU A 159 1.29 18.94 14.37
N ILE A 160 0.81 18.64 13.16
CA ILE A 160 1.67 18.21 12.07
C ILE A 160 2.28 19.46 11.45
N GLU A 161 3.53 19.75 11.80
CA GLU A 161 4.35 20.69 11.05
C GLU A 161 4.55 20.12 9.64
N THR A 162 3.69 20.53 8.71
CA THR A 162 3.90 20.25 7.29
C THR A 162 5.05 21.13 6.83
N GLU A 163 6.24 20.55 6.72
CA GLU A 163 7.39 21.20 6.05
C GLU A 163 7.04 21.46 4.58
N THR A 164 6.36 22.59 4.32
CA THR A 164 6.37 23.24 3.03
C THR A 164 7.39 24.36 3.12
N LYS A 165 8.67 24.02 2.96
CA LYS A 165 9.68 25.02 2.66
C LYS A 165 9.37 25.60 1.28
N PRO A 166 9.08 26.91 1.14
CA PRO A 166 9.10 27.53 -0.17
C PRO A 166 10.55 27.60 -0.63
N GLU A 167 10.87 26.93 -1.73
CA GLU A 167 12.12 27.17 -2.45
C GLU A 167 12.12 28.62 -2.95
N ASN A 168 12.80 29.49 -2.22
CA ASN A 168 13.27 30.78 -2.73
C ASN A 168 14.54 31.16 -1.97
N GLY A 169 15.67 31.09 -2.68
CA GLY A 169 16.96 31.51 -2.15
C GLY A 169 18.13 30.87 -2.87
N SER A 170 18.41 31.37 -4.08
CA SER A 170 19.66 31.19 -4.80
C SER A 170 20.88 31.29 -3.86
N GLN A 171 21.52 30.16 -3.57
CA GLN A 171 22.85 30.15 -2.97
C GLN A 171 23.89 30.00 -4.08
N HIS A 172 24.54 31.11 -4.42
CA HIS A 172 25.85 31.08 -5.06
C HIS A 172 26.86 30.40 -4.11
N PRO A 173 27.74 29.53 -4.61
CA PRO A 173 28.78 28.92 -3.78
C PRO A 173 29.83 29.98 -3.37
N PRO A 174 30.41 29.89 -2.16
CA PRO A 174 31.44 30.81 -1.71
C PRO A 174 32.74 30.54 -2.48
N THR A 175 33.34 31.60 -3.01
CA THR A 175 34.67 31.60 -3.61
C THR A 175 35.73 31.46 -2.51
N PRO A 176 36.80 30.66 -2.68
CA PRO A 176 37.82 30.49 -1.65
C PRO A 176 38.70 31.75 -1.53
N THR A 177 38.83 32.26 -0.30
CA THR A 177 39.70 33.40 0.04
C THR A 177 41.14 32.95 0.28
N ASP A 178 42.06 33.61 -0.43
CA ASP A 178 43.52 33.50 -0.39
C ASP A 178 44.09 34.06 0.94
N PRO A 179 45.01 33.37 1.65
CA PRO A 179 45.42 33.76 3.00
C PRO A 179 46.62 34.71 2.96
N PHE A 180 46.44 35.98 2.57
CA PHE A 180 47.52 36.98 2.73
C PHE A 180 47.01 38.43 2.68
N THR A 181 46.42 38.96 3.77
CA THR A 181 46.50 40.39 4.17
C THR A 181 45.78 40.69 5.50
N GLU A 182 46.17 40.00 6.58
CA GLU A 182 45.95 40.53 7.93
C GLU A 182 47.23 41.22 8.40
N GLN A 183 47.38 42.49 8.02
CA GLN A 183 48.20 43.46 8.74
C GLN A 183 47.93 44.85 8.16
N LEU A 184 47.73 45.81 9.07
CA LEU A 184 47.44 47.23 8.83
C LEU A 184 45.95 47.58 8.73
N LYS A 185 45.32 47.82 9.89
CA LYS A 185 44.96 49.19 10.31
C LYS A 185 44.20 49.16 11.64
N ASN A 186 44.99 49.08 12.69
CA ASN A 186 44.60 49.58 14.00
C ASN A 186 45.08 51.04 14.07
N ARG A 187 44.17 52.03 14.14
CA ARG A 187 44.32 53.32 14.86
C ARG A 187 43.38 54.42 14.35
N GLN A 188 42.65 54.99 15.32
CA GLN A 188 42.19 56.39 15.44
C GLN A 188 41.08 56.85 14.49
N SER A 189 40.14 57.73 14.85
CA SER A 189 39.66 58.36 16.10
C SER A 189 38.57 59.39 15.68
N LYS A 190 37.74 59.81 16.64
CA LYS A 190 37.01 61.10 16.73
C LYS A 190 35.61 61.26 16.08
N GLN A 191 34.63 61.36 16.97
CA GLN A 191 33.45 62.26 16.97
C GLN A 191 33.83 63.74 16.74
N PRO A 192 32.91 64.69 16.40
CA PRO A 192 31.73 65.01 17.24
C PRO A 192 30.48 65.69 16.60
N ASP A 193 29.49 65.89 17.48
CA ASP A 193 28.48 66.96 17.61
C ASP A 193 27.12 67.02 16.85
N GLU A 194 26.11 67.32 17.69
CA GLU A 194 24.65 67.55 17.60
C GLU A 194 24.23 68.79 16.73
N PRO A 195 22.93 69.13 16.46
CA PRO A 195 21.84 69.22 17.46
C PRO A 195 20.37 68.95 17.02
N ARG A 196 19.50 69.00 18.05
CA ARG A 196 18.03 68.83 18.10
C ARG A 196 17.23 69.93 17.37
N HIS A 197 16.04 69.58 16.88
CA HIS A 197 14.90 70.50 16.75
C HIS A 197 13.55 69.79 17.05
N VAL A 198 12.66 70.51 17.71
CA VAL A 198 11.30 70.17 18.19
C VAL A 198 10.27 70.94 17.32
N SER A 199 8.98 70.54 17.38
CA SER A 199 7.72 71.14 16.86
C SER A 199 7.23 70.55 15.51
N THR A 200 5.95 70.26 15.21
CA THR A 200 4.61 70.47 15.84
C THR A 200 3.57 69.68 15.03
N GLU A 201 2.47 69.26 15.70
CA GLU A 201 1.07 69.13 15.24
C GLU A 201 0.62 68.25 14.04
N ASN A 202 -0.29 67.33 14.40
CA ASN A 202 -1.59 66.98 13.78
C ASN A 202 -1.69 66.60 12.29
N GLY A 203 -2.04 65.34 12.07
CA GLY A 203 -2.63 64.83 10.83
C GLY A 203 -3.01 63.37 10.99
N GLU A 204 -4.27 63.12 11.35
CA GLU A 204 -4.88 61.79 11.40
C GLU A 204 -4.73 61.07 10.05
N ASN A 205 -4.18 59.87 10.06
CA ASN A 205 -4.59 58.85 9.11
C ASN A 205 -4.51 57.48 9.79
N THR A 206 -5.70 56.92 10.01
CA THR A 206 -6.00 55.62 10.56
C THR A 206 -5.46 54.51 9.67
N THR A 207 -4.51 53.72 10.18
CA THR A 207 -4.26 52.35 9.71
C THR A 207 -4.40 51.41 10.91
N PRO A 208 -5.28 50.40 10.85
CA PRO A 208 -5.53 49.51 11.97
C PRO A 208 -4.27 48.67 12.24
N LYS A 209 -3.89 48.58 13.53
CA LYS A 209 -2.93 47.59 14.02
C LYS A 209 -3.36 46.21 13.51
N PRO A 210 -2.42 45.33 13.11
CA PRO A 210 -2.79 43.96 12.81
C PRO A 210 -3.34 43.36 14.09
N GLU A 211 -4.64 43.08 14.09
CA GLU A 211 -5.29 42.25 15.06
C GLU A 211 -4.49 40.97 15.15
N SER A 212 -4.07 40.63 16.37
CA SER A 212 -3.59 39.30 16.71
C SER A 212 -4.62 38.31 16.19
N SER A 213 -4.31 37.63 15.08
CA SER A 213 -5.09 36.51 14.59
C SER A 213 -5.02 35.43 15.65
N THR A 214 -6.06 35.39 16.49
CA THR A 214 -6.34 34.32 17.43
C THR A 214 -6.24 33.01 16.65
N ILE A 215 -5.22 32.23 16.95
CA ILE A 215 -5.02 30.89 16.40
C ILE A 215 -6.25 30.09 16.83
N SER A 216 -7.15 29.78 15.90
CA SER A 216 -8.26 28.88 16.17
C SER A 216 -7.67 27.48 16.36
N HIS A 217 -7.62 27.00 17.60
CA HIS A 217 -7.39 25.58 17.90
C HIS A 217 -8.40 24.76 17.09
N HIS A 218 -7.96 24.07 16.04
CA HIS A 218 -8.79 23.07 15.39
C HIS A 218 -8.84 21.85 16.31
N GLU A 219 -9.88 21.76 17.14
CA GLU A 219 -10.18 20.55 17.92
C GLU A 219 -10.38 19.37 16.97
N GLN A 220 -9.68 18.26 17.23
CA GLN A 220 -9.83 17.02 16.49
C GLN A 220 -11.18 16.37 16.78
N ASP A 221 -11.97 16.05 15.76
CA ASP A 221 -13.28 15.40 15.89
C ASP A 221 -13.14 13.87 15.82
N LEU A 222 -12.26 13.30 16.66
CA LEU A 222 -11.95 11.86 16.75
C LEU A 222 -12.60 11.23 17.99
N TYR A 223 -13.58 10.36 17.78
CA TYR A 223 -14.29 9.62 18.83
C TYR A 223 -13.74 8.21 18.93
N LEU A 224 -13.54 7.72 20.15
CA LEU A 224 -13.10 6.35 20.42
C LEU A 224 -14.21 5.59 21.15
N LEU A 225 -14.64 4.47 20.57
CA LEU A 225 -15.61 3.56 21.16
C LEU A 225 -14.96 2.19 21.39
N PRO A 226 -14.54 1.87 22.63
CA PRO A 226 -14.03 0.55 22.97
C PRO A 226 -15.19 -0.42 23.21
N GLU A 227 -15.73 -1.02 22.16
CA GLU A 227 -16.96 -1.83 22.22
C GLU A 227 -16.91 -3.04 21.28
N THR A 228 -17.60 -4.12 21.67
CA THR A 228 -17.61 -5.40 20.92
C THR A 228 -19.02 -5.84 20.50
N ASP A 229 -20.07 -5.32 21.16
CA ASP A 229 -21.45 -5.61 20.78
C ASP A 229 -21.85 -4.82 19.52
N LEU A 230 -22.20 -5.53 18.45
CA LEU A 230 -22.63 -4.94 17.19
C LEU A 230 -23.82 -3.98 17.36
N GLU A 231 -24.79 -4.29 18.22
CA GLU A 231 -25.99 -3.45 18.36
C GLU A 231 -25.66 -2.07 18.92
N VAL A 232 -24.71 -2.01 19.85
CA VAL A 232 -24.23 -0.74 20.43
C VAL A 232 -23.48 0.05 19.36
N ILE A 233 -22.61 -0.61 18.60
CA ILE A 233 -21.85 0.01 17.51
C ILE A 233 -22.80 0.61 16.45
N LEU A 234 -23.84 -0.13 16.04
CA LEU A 234 -24.81 0.36 15.04
C LEU A 234 -25.58 1.57 15.54
N ARG A 235 -26.02 1.57 16.81
CA ARG A 235 -26.70 2.73 17.41
C ARG A 235 -25.80 3.97 17.45
N GLU A 236 -24.53 3.78 17.78
CA GLU A 236 -23.58 4.89 17.79
C GLU A 236 -23.33 5.45 16.39
N LEU A 237 -23.23 4.59 15.37
CA LEU A 237 -23.11 5.02 13.97
C LEU A 237 -24.32 5.85 13.51
N GLU A 238 -25.55 5.44 13.88
CA GLU A 238 -26.77 6.17 13.53
C GLU A 238 -26.93 7.48 14.32
N SER A 239 -26.43 7.53 15.56
CA SER A 239 -26.49 8.71 16.44
C SER A 239 -25.43 9.76 16.06
N LEU A 240 -24.17 9.35 16.01
CA LEU A 240 -23.02 10.22 15.77
C LEU A 240 -22.93 10.66 14.30
N LYS A 241 -23.42 9.82 13.37
CA LYS A 241 -23.35 10.00 11.91
C LYS A 241 -21.98 10.48 11.42
N PRO A 242 -20.89 9.74 11.74
CA PRO A 242 -19.55 10.14 11.32
C PRO A 242 -19.40 10.06 9.80
N GLN A 243 -18.58 10.91 9.19
CA GLN A 243 -18.23 10.76 7.77
C GLN A 243 -17.38 9.50 7.54
N LEU A 244 -16.58 9.11 8.55
CA LEU A 244 -15.72 7.94 8.53
C LEU A 244 -15.85 7.16 9.83
N ALA A 245 -16.03 5.86 9.75
CA ALA A 245 -15.88 4.96 10.90
C ALA A 245 -14.87 3.84 10.62
N VAL A 246 -14.03 3.56 11.61
CA VAL A 246 -13.04 2.48 11.61
C VAL A 246 -13.49 1.39 12.56
N ILE A 247 -13.47 0.13 12.12
CA ILE A 247 -13.79 -1.05 12.95
C ILE A 247 -12.54 -1.91 13.09
N ASP A 248 -11.94 -1.93 14.29
CA ASP A 248 -10.67 -2.60 14.59
C ASP A 248 -10.81 -3.57 15.78
N SER A 249 -11.12 -4.86 15.56
CA SER A 249 -11.29 -5.58 14.30
C SER A 249 -12.67 -6.25 14.20
N ILE A 250 -13.07 -6.64 12.98
CA ILE A 250 -14.38 -7.28 12.78
C ILE A 250 -14.48 -8.66 13.42
N GLN A 251 -13.36 -9.35 13.65
CA GLN A 251 -13.36 -10.67 14.26
C GLN A 251 -13.83 -10.65 15.72
N THR A 252 -13.60 -9.55 16.42
CA THR A 252 -13.97 -9.40 17.83
C THR A 252 -15.36 -8.81 18.03
N VAL A 253 -15.99 -8.31 16.97
CA VAL A 253 -17.38 -7.88 17.02
C VAL A 253 -18.29 -9.09 17.03
N PHE A 254 -19.30 -9.07 17.90
CA PHE A 254 -20.29 -10.15 17.98
C PHE A 254 -21.71 -9.61 17.87
N PHE A 255 -22.57 -10.41 17.26
CA PHE A 255 -24.01 -10.18 17.22
C PHE A 255 -24.72 -11.21 18.08
N SER A 256 -25.35 -10.75 19.16
CA SER A 256 -26.02 -11.58 20.17
C SER A 256 -27.19 -12.41 19.63
N SER A 257 -27.82 -11.95 18.53
CA SER A 257 -28.92 -12.65 17.87
C SER A 257 -28.46 -13.91 17.11
N LEU A 258 -27.16 -14.11 16.90
CA LEU A 258 -26.61 -15.31 16.29
C LEU A 258 -26.07 -16.28 17.34
N THR A 259 -26.30 -17.57 17.13
CA THR A 259 -25.83 -18.65 18.03
C THR A 259 -24.36 -19.02 17.82
N SER A 260 -23.74 -18.53 16.74
CA SER A 260 -22.34 -18.80 16.41
C SER A 260 -21.38 -17.98 17.27
N ALA A 261 -20.22 -18.57 17.59
CA ALA A 261 -19.20 -17.92 18.40
C ALA A 261 -18.59 -16.69 17.71
N PRO A 262 -18.21 -15.64 18.46
CA PRO A 262 -17.46 -14.50 17.93
C PRO A 262 -16.21 -14.94 17.16
N GLY A 263 -15.90 -14.25 16.06
CA GLY A 263 -14.79 -14.60 15.17
C GLY A 263 -15.07 -15.73 14.17
N SER A 264 -16.20 -16.44 14.31
CA SER A 264 -16.63 -17.41 13.29
C SER A 264 -16.98 -16.72 11.96
N VAL A 265 -16.87 -17.46 10.86
CA VAL A 265 -17.24 -17.01 9.51
C VAL A 265 -18.66 -16.45 9.46
N ALA A 266 -19.61 -17.10 10.11
CA ALA A 266 -21.00 -16.66 10.16
C ALA A 266 -21.16 -15.32 10.91
N GLN A 267 -20.56 -15.17 12.11
CA GLN A 267 -20.59 -13.91 12.88
C GLN A 267 -20.00 -12.77 12.05
N VAL A 268 -18.80 -12.96 11.52
CA VAL A 268 -18.06 -11.93 10.79
C VAL A 268 -18.80 -11.48 9.53
N ARG A 269 -19.39 -12.43 8.78
CA ARG A 269 -20.18 -12.14 7.58
C ARG A 269 -21.43 -11.32 7.90
N GLU A 270 -22.17 -11.71 8.93
CA GLU A 270 -23.41 -11.03 9.30
C GLU A 270 -23.14 -9.65 9.89
N CYS A 271 -22.15 -9.52 10.79
CA CYS A 271 -21.74 -8.23 11.35
C CYS A 271 -21.35 -7.25 10.23
N THR A 272 -20.54 -7.72 9.26
CA THR A 272 -20.14 -6.90 8.10
C THR A 272 -21.33 -6.49 7.25
N SER A 273 -22.30 -7.39 7.04
CA SER A 273 -23.52 -7.11 6.28
C SER A 273 -24.38 -6.03 6.96
N ALA A 274 -24.58 -6.14 8.27
CA ALA A 274 -25.34 -5.16 9.06
C ALA A 274 -24.66 -3.79 9.05
N LEU A 275 -23.34 -3.74 9.28
CA LEU A 275 -22.54 -2.51 9.18
C LEU A 275 -22.66 -1.87 7.79
N MET A 276 -22.56 -2.68 6.73
CA MET A 276 -22.69 -2.21 5.35
C MET A 276 -24.07 -1.58 5.09
N GLN A 277 -25.15 -2.17 5.60
CA GLN A 277 -26.51 -1.65 5.42
C GLN A 277 -26.67 -0.27 6.06
N VAL A 278 -26.22 -0.10 7.31
CA VAL A 278 -26.24 1.20 8.00
C VAL A 278 -25.35 2.21 7.27
N ALA A 279 -24.14 1.82 6.89
CA ALA A 279 -23.22 2.70 6.19
C ALA A 279 -23.74 3.20 4.83
N LYS A 280 -24.35 2.31 4.02
CA LYS A 280 -24.98 2.70 2.74
C LYS A 280 -26.19 3.61 2.95
N ARG A 281 -26.96 3.39 4.02
CA ARG A 281 -28.16 4.17 4.34
C ARG A 281 -27.82 5.58 4.82
N GLU A 282 -26.87 5.70 5.73
CA GLU A 282 -26.45 6.97 6.33
C GLU A 282 -25.28 7.63 5.58
N ASN A 283 -24.81 7.02 4.48
CA ASN A 283 -23.68 7.48 3.66
C ASN A 283 -22.37 7.63 4.46
N ILE A 284 -22.11 6.70 5.38
CA ILE A 284 -20.90 6.63 6.20
C ILE A 284 -19.85 5.81 5.46
N THR A 285 -18.61 6.29 5.40
CA THR A 285 -17.50 5.47 4.92
C THR A 285 -17.00 4.55 6.04
N LEU A 286 -16.83 3.26 5.74
CA LEU A 286 -16.34 2.27 6.67
C LEU A 286 -14.97 1.72 6.26
N LEU A 287 -14.01 1.74 7.18
CA LEU A 287 -12.75 1.00 7.09
C LEU A 287 -12.77 -0.14 8.12
N ILE A 288 -12.70 -1.38 7.66
CA ILE A 288 -12.78 -2.56 8.51
C ILE A 288 -11.43 -3.28 8.54
N VAL A 289 -10.94 -3.62 9.72
CA VAL A 289 -9.77 -4.49 9.90
C VAL A 289 -10.20 -5.95 9.93
N GLY A 290 -9.54 -6.76 9.11
CA GLY A 290 -9.65 -8.22 9.15
C GLY A 290 -8.29 -8.88 9.37
N HIS A 291 -8.16 -9.68 10.42
CA HIS A 291 -7.01 -10.56 10.60
C HIS A 291 -7.03 -11.75 9.62
N VAL A 292 -5.85 -12.09 9.08
CA VAL A 292 -5.63 -13.34 8.33
C VAL A 292 -4.88 -14.30 9.24
N THR A 293 -5.45 -15.48 9.53
CA THR A 293 -4.71 -16.58 10.16
C THR A 293 -4.21 -17.57 9.11
N LYS A 294 -3.08 -18.22 9.40
CA LYS A 294 -2.41 -19.16 8.47
C LYS A 294 -3.17 -20.47 8.28
N ASP A 295 -4.11 -20.77 9.19
CA ASP A 295 -4.75 -22.08 9.31
C ASP A 295 -6.19 -22.12 8.78
N GLY A 296 -6.69 -21.09 8.09
CA GLY A 296 -8.04 -21.06 7.51
C GLY A 296 -9.20 -20.97 8.53
N GLY A 297 -8.96 -21.26 9.81
CA GLY A 297 -9.99 -21.33 10.85
C GLY A 297 -10.54 -20.01 11.37
N ILE A 298 -10.00 -18.85 10.98
CA ILE A 298 -10.61 -17.54 11.22
C ILE A 298 -11.06 -16.99 9.89
N ALA A 299 -12.24 -16.37 9.85
CA ALA A 299 -12.81 -15.72 8.67
C ALA A 299 -11.80 -14.77 8.03
N GLY A 300 -11.05 -15.29 7.05
CA GLY A 300 -10.06 -14.53 6.33
C GLY A 300 -10.76 -13.47 5.47
N PRO A 301 -10.02 -12.47 4.97
CA PRO A 301 -10.59 -11.41 4.14
C PRO A 301 -11.28 -11.95 2.89
N ARG A 302 -10.93 -13.16 2.42
CA ARG A 302 -11.62 -13.88 1.33
C ARG A 302 -13.12 -14.11 1.60
N VAL A 303 -13.50 -14.32 2.86
CA VAL A 303 -14.92 -14.49 3.24
C VAL A 303 -15.70 -13.18 3.00
N LEU A 304 -15.07 -12.05 3.30
CA LEU A 304 -15.68 -10.73 3.22
C LEU A 304 -15.46 -10.05 1.85
N GLU A 305 -14.58 -10.59 1.02
CA GLU A 305 -14.15 -10.00 -0.24
C GLU A 305 -15.33 -9.67 -1.17
N HIS A 306 -16.36 -10.51 -1.19
CA HIS A 306 -17.55 -10.26 -2.01
C HIS A 306 -18.52 -9.22 -1.42
N LEU A 307 -18.50 -9.02 -0.10
CA LEU A 307 -19.39 -8.10 0.61
C LEU A 307 -18.89 -6.65 0.55
N VAL A 308 -17.59 -6.45 0.51
CA VAL A 308 -16.99 -5.10 0.56
C VAL A 308 -16.77 -4.50 -0.83
N ASP A 309 -16.66 -3.18 -0.90
CA ASP A 309 -16.42 -2.49 -2.16
C ASP A 309 -14.93 -2.51 -2.56
N THR A 310 -14.04 -2.44 -1.57
CA THR A 310 -12.57 -2.50 -1.76
C THR A 310 -11.93 -3.44 -0.74
N VAL A 311 -10.97 -4.26 -1.18
CA VAL A 311 -10.15 -5.16 -0.35
C VAL A 311 -8.69 -4.81 -0.55
N LEU A 312 -8.04 -4.45 0.56
CA LEU A 312 -6.62 -4.20 0.64
C LEU A 312 -5.97 -5.27 1.50
N TYR A 313 -4.76 -5.70 1.13
CA TYR A 313 -3.95 -6.63 1.90
C TYR A 313 -2.65 -5.96 2.31
N PHE A 314 -2.38 -5.98 3.61
CA PHE A 314 -1.13 -5.50 4.17
C PHE A 314 -0.21 -6.69 4.42
N GLU A 315 0.87 -6.74 3.65
CA GLU A 315 1.84 -7.81 3.59
C GLU A 315 3.22 -7.30 3.99
N GLY A 316 4.08 -8.19 4.47
CA GLY A 316 5.46 -7.87 4.77
C GLY A 316 6.12 -9.04 5.47
N ASP A 317 7.40 -9.26 5.17
CA ASP A 317 8.20 -10.21 5.94
C ASP A 317 8.44 -9.63 7.35
N ARG A 318 8.46 -10.49 8.36
CA ARG A 318 8.76 -10.10 9.75
C ARG A 318 10.17 -9.54 9.89
N PHE A 319 11.07 -9.91 8.98
CA PHE A 319 12.47 -9.46 8.94
C PHE A 319 12.72 -8.28 8.00
N ALA A 320 11.75 -7.93 7.13
CA ALA A 320 11.85 -6.76 6.28
C ALA A 320 11.41 -5.51 7.04
N SER A 321 12.12 -4.39 6.83
CA SER A 321 11.74 -3.08 7.39
C SER A 321 10.48 -2.50 6.73
N HIS A 322 10.23 -2.88 5.47
CA HIS A 322 9.13 -2.39 4.66
C HIS A 322 7.94 -3.36 4.62
N ARG A 323 6.78 -2.79 4.35
CA ARG A 323 5.47 -3.43 4.29
C ARG A 323 4.76 -2.96 3.03
N LEU A 324 4.08 -3.87 2.37
CA LEU A 324 3.41 -3.65 1.09
C LEU A 324 1.90 -3.69 1.31
N LEU A 325 1.21 -2.61 0.99
CA LEU A 325 -0.24 -2.55 0.96
C LEU A 325 -0.71 -2.74 -0.49
N ARG A 326 -1.38 -3.86 -0.77
CA ARG A 326 -1.85 -4.23 -2.11
C ARG A 326 -3.34 -4.11 -2.21
N SER A 327 -3.84 -3.63 -3.35
CA SER A 327 -5.25 -3.83 -3.69
C SER A 327 -5.46 -5.25 -4.22
N MET A 328 -6.51 -5.93 -3.76
CA MET A 328 -6.97 -7.21 -4.33
C MET A 328 -8.30 -7.06 -5.07
N LYS A 329 -9.16 -6.19 -4.54
CA LYS A 329 -10.44 -5.81 -5.15
C LYS A 329 -10.61 -4.31 -4.97
N ASN A 330 -10.93 -3.59 -6.04
CA ASN A 330 -11.21 -2.16 -5.96
C ASN A 330 -12.30 -1.81 -6.97
N ARG A 331 -13.50 -1.49 -6.48
CA ARG A 331 -14.60 -1.03 -7.36
C ARG A 331 -14.41 0.41 -7.84
N PHE A 332 -13.46 1.14 -7.26
CA PHE A 332 -13.25 2.56 -7.49
C PHE A 332 -11.86 2.85 -8.09
N GLY A 333 -11.06 1.85 -8.42
CA GLY A 333 -9.69 2.02 -8.86
C GLY A 333 -9.09 0.72 -9.39
N ALA A 334 -7.80 0.74 -9.70
CA ALA A 334 -7.11 -0.45 -10.18
C ALA A 334 -6.87 -1.47 -9.05
N THR A 335 -6.97 -2.76 -9.38
CA THR A 335 -6.75 -3.89 -8.47
C THR A 335 -5.29 -4.31 -8.35
N HIS A 336 -4.38 -3.56 -8.96
CA HIS A 336 -2.96 -3.89 -9.05
C HIS A 336 -2.08 -2.74 -8.54
N GLU A 337 -2.66 -1.82 -7.77
CA GLU A 337 -1.92 -0.72 -7.14
C GLU A 337 -1.33 -1.15 -5.80
N ILE A 338 -0.18 -0.54 -5.47
CA ILE A 338 0.61 -0.90 -4.29
C ILE A 338 1.14 0.35 -3.60
N GLY A 339 0.95 0.36 -2.28
CA GLY A 339 1.51 1.32 -1.36
C GLY A 339 2.67 0.69 -0.58
N VAL A 340 3.79 1.39 -0.46
CA VAL A 340 4.93 0.91 0.34
C VAL A 340 5.05 1.74 1.61
N PHE A 341 5.18 1.06 2.74
CA PHE A 341 5.29 1.67 4.07
C PHE A 341 6.48 1.08 4.82
N GLU A 342 7.12 1.89 5.65
CA GLU A 342 8.16 1.48 6.57
C GLU A 342 7.67 1.65 8.01
N MET A 343 7.94 0.67 8.88
CA MET A 343 7.66 0.82 10.31
C MET A 343 8.83 1.51 11.00
N VAL A 344 8.61 2.73 11.45
CA VAL A 344 9.57 3.54 12.22
C VAL A 344 9.12 3.67 13.68
N ALA A 345 9.95 4.26 14.53
CA ALA A 345 9.66 4.40 15.97
C ALA A 345 8.32 5.11 16.26
N HIS A 346 7.90 6.02 15.39
CA HIS A 346 6.68 6.85 15.54
C HIS A 346 5.51 6.35 14.68
N GLY A 347 5.55 5.11 14.16
CA GLY A 347 4.46 4.50 13.39
C GLY A 347 4.84 4.11 11.97
N LEU A 348 3.85 4.11 11.07
CA LEU A 348 4.08 3.82 9.66
C LEU A 348 4.39 5.12 8.90
N LYS A 349 5.46 5.07 8.11
CA LYS A 349 5.85 6.14 7.18
C LYS A 349 5.69 5.63 5.75
N GLU A 350 5.09 6.44 4.87
CA GLU A 350 5.00 6.07 3.46
C GLU A 350 6.34 6.22 2.74
N VAL A 351 6.59 5.33 1.79
CA VAL A 351 7.78 5.31 0.96
C VAL A 351 7.37 5.70 -0.46
N SER A 352 7.53 6.97 -0.80
CA SER A 352 7.13 7.51 -2.10
C SER A 352 7.95 6.92 -3.26
N ASN A 353 9.22 6.57 -2.99
CA ASN A 353 10.15 5.97 -3.96
C ASN A 353 10.66 4.59 -3.48
N PRO A 354 9.91 3.50 -3.70
CA PRO A 354 10.27 2.18 -3.20
C PRO A 354 11.52 1.64 -3.88
N SER A 355 11.79 2.06 -5.11
CA SER A 355 12.96 1.61 -5.86
C SER A 355 14.27 1.90 -5.11
N GLU A 356 14.34 2.97 -4.31
CA GLU A 356 15.52 3.25 -3.46
C GLU A 356 15.74 2.21 -2.36
N LEU A 357 14.69 1.52 -1.89
CA LEU A 357 14.81 0.47 -0.88
C LEU A 357 15.32 -0.86 -1.45
N PHE A 358 15.08 -1.11 -2.74
CA PHE A 358 15.40 -2.37 -3.41
C PHE A 358 16.65 -2.30 -4.28
N LEU A 359 17.27 -1.13 -4.36
CA LEU A 359 18.57 -0.90 -4.95
C LEU A 359 19.65 -1.11 -3.88
N GLY A 360 20.64 -1.97 -4.16
CA GLY A 360 21.84 -2.05 -3.35
C GLY A 360 22.68 -0.78 -3.43
N ASN A 361 23.81 -0.76 -2.71
CA ASN A 361 24.76 0.34 -2.82
C ASN A 361 25.34 0.37 -4.24
N ARG A 362 25.01 1.40 -5.03
CA ARG A 362 25.40 1.53 -6.45
C ARG A 362 26.91 1.65 -6.65
N ASP A 363 27.64 1.95 -5.58
CA ASP A 363 29.10 2.08 -5.57
C ASP A 363 29.81 0.75 -5.22
N ASP A 364 29.06 -0.31 -4.89
CA ASP A 364 29.62 -1.63 -4.60
C ASP A 364 29.54 -2.53 -5.84
N PHE A 365 30.69 -2.74 -6.48
CA PHE A 365 30.82 -3.49 -7.72
C PHE A 365 31.07 -4.97 -7.41
N SER A 366 29.99 -5.75 -7.26
CA SER A 366 30.09 -7.20 -7.07
C SER A 366 29.85 -7.98 -8.37
N PRO A 367 30.64 -9.02 -8.66
CA PRO A 367 30.29 -10.01 -9.68
C PRO A 367 28.94 -10.66 -9.39
N GLY A 368 28.23 -11.02 -10.45
CA GLY A 368 26.96 -11.73 -10.33
C GLY A 368 25.76 -10.86 -9.96
N THR A 369 25.89 -9.53 -9.96
CA THR A 369 24.78 -8.61 -9.76
C THR A 369 24.26 -8.08 -11.09
N SER A 370 22.96 -7.82 -11.16
CA SER A 370 22.32 -7.16 -12.29
C SER A 370 21.08 -6.40 -11.83
N THR A 371 20.64 -5.40 -12.58
CA THR A 371 19.45 -4.62 -12.23
C THR A 371 18.33 -4.82 -13.24
N VAL A 372 17.12 -5.09 -12.76
CA VAL A 372 15.91 -5.24 -13.55
C VAL A 372 14.84 -4.25 -13.10
N VAL A 373 13.84 -4.01 -13.94
CA VAL A 373 12.60 -3.34 -13.50
C VAL A 373 11.52 -4.38 -13.43
N ALA A 374 11.05 -4.68 -12.23
CA ALA A 374 9.88 -5.50 -12.00
C ALA A 374 8.60 -4.64 -12.02
N LEU A 375 7.47 -5.19 -12.47
CA LEU A 375 6.14 -4.61 -12.29
C LEU A 375 5.46 -5.33 -11.14
N GLU A 376 5.31 -4.61 -10.03
CA GLU A 376 4.48 -5.06 -8.95
C GLU A 376 3.07 -4.48 -9.18
N GLY A 377 2.25 -5.25 -9.90
CA GLY A 377 0.98 -4.79 -10.41
C GLY A 377 1.13 -3.76 -11.54
N THR A 378 0.75 -2.50 -11.33
CA THR A 378 1.03 -1.38 -12.27
C THR A 378 2.30 -0.61 -11.92
N ARG A 379 2.91 -0.86 -10.76
CA ARG A 379 4.04 -0.06 -10.29
C ARG A 379 5.37 -0.63 -10.78
N PRO A 380 6.17 0.13 -11.55
CA PRO A 380 7.54 -0.24 -11.82
C PRO A 380 8.38 -0.10 -10.54
N ILE A 381 9.08 -1.15 -10.17
CA ILE A 381 10.02 -1.18 -9.05
C ILE A 381 11.34 -1.66 -9.62
N VAL A 382 12.41 -0.90 -9.40
CA VAL A 382 13.75 -1.33 -9.78
C VAL A 382 14.30 -2.26 -8.71
N VAL A 383 14.79 -3.43 -9.14
CA VAL A 383 15.23 -4.50 -8.25
C VAL A 383 16.60 -4.98 -8.68
N GLU A 384 17.48 -5.16 -7.70
CA GLU A 384 18.75 -5.83 -7.92
C GLU A 384 18.58 -7.36 -7.81
N ILE A 385 19.12 -8.07 -8.80
CA ILE A 385 19.21 -9.54 -8.83
C ILE A 385 20.65 -9.92 -8.57
N GLN A 386 20.84 -10.84 -7.63
CA GLN A 386 22.14 -11.38 -7.27
C GLN A 386 22.19 -12.87 -7.62
N ALA A 387 23.30 -13.31 -8.21
CA ALA A 387 23.55 -14.69 -8.50
C ALA A 387 24.92 -15.12 -7.97
N LEU A 388 24.98 -16.31 -7.38
CA LEU A 388 26.21 -16.99 -7.00
C LEU A 388 26.26 -18.36 -7.69
N VAL A 389 27.20 -18.50 -8.60
CA VAL A 389 27.48 -19.75 -9.32
C VAL A 389 28.80 -20.32 -8.83
N SER A 390 28.79 -21.54 -8.29
CA SER A 390 29.96 -22.18 -7.70
C SER A 390 30.07 -23.65 -8.11
N PRO A 391 31.27 -24.24 -8.19
CA PRO A 391 31.42 -25.68 -8.37
C PRO A 391 30.62 -26.47 -7.32
N ALA A 392 29.84 -27.45 -7.77
CA ALA A 392 29.08 -28.31 -6.87
C ALA A 392 30.05 -29.18 -6.07
N SER A 393 29.91 -29.16 -4.73
CA SER A 393 30.84 -29.87 -3.85
C SER A 393 30.67 -31.38 -3.88
N TYR A 394 29.45 -31.91 -4.03
CA TYR A 394 29.16 -33.34 -4.22
C TYR A 394 27.68 -33.55 -4.64
N GLY A 395 27.40 -34.52 -5.50
CA GLY A 395 26.03 -34.89 -5.89
C GLY A 395 25.43 -34.04 -7.01
N SER A 396 24.10 -33.92 -7.03
CA SER A 396 23.41 -33.08 -8.02
C SER A 396 23.58 -31.60 -7.67
N ALA A 397 23.91 -30.80 -8.68
CA ALA A 397 24.03 -29.35 -8.55
C ALA A 397 22.77 -28.72 -7.93
N ARG A 398 22.97 -27.89 -6.91
CA ARG A 398 21.92 -27.18 -6.20
C ARG A 398 21.42 -25.99 -7.03
N ARG A 399 20.11 -25.78 -6.99
CA ARG A 399 19.43 -24.67 -7.67
C ARG A 399 18.47 -24.07 -6.67
N ALA A 400 18.82 -22.92 -6.12
CA ALA A 400 18.07 -22.28 -5.05
C ALA A 400 17.71 -20.86 -5.43
N THR A 401 16.48 -20.47 -5.15
CA THR A 401 16.01 -19.10 -5.38
C THR A 401 15.50 -18.47 -4.08
N THR A 402 15.61 -17.15 -3.98
CA THR A 402 14.94 -16.35 -2.94
C THR A 402 14.32 -15.13 -3.62
N GLY A 403 12.99 -15.03 -3.59
CA GLY A 403 12.27 -13.95 -4.27
C GLY A 403 12.28 -14.02 -5.81
N VAL A 404 12.71 -15.13 -6.40
CA VAL A 404 12.62 -15.43 -7.84
C VAL A 404 11.96 -16.78 -8.04
N ASP A 405 11.12 -16.91 -9.07
CA ASP A 405 10.45 -18.18 -9.39
C ASP A 405 11.47 -19.28 -9.76
N SER A 406 11.36 -20.43 -9.09
CA SER A 406 12.26 -21.55 -9.31
C SER A 406 12.09 -22.18 -10.70
N SER A 407 10.89 -22.17 -11.28
CA SER A 407 10.65 -22.75 -12.61
C SER A 407 11.32 -21.93 -13.71
N ARG A 408 11.27 -20.59 -13.60
CA ARG A 408 11.97 -19.65 -14.46
C ARG A 408 13.48 -19.83 -14.39
N LEU A 409 14.05 -19.95 -13.18
CA LEU A 409 15.48 -20.21 -13.03
C LEU A 409 15.91 -21.45 -13.83
N LEU A 410 15.16 -22.54 -13.72
CA LEU A 410 15.46 -23.79 -14.43
C LEU A 410 15.45 -23.62 -15.96
N GLN A 411 14.49 -22.87 -16.49
CA GLN A 411 14.41 -22.58 -17.93
C GLN A 411 15.59 -21.71 -18.40
N ILE A 412 15.92 -20.68 -17.63
CA ILE A 412 17.04 -19.77 -17.94
C ILE A 412 18.37 -20.53 -17.95
N LEU A 413 18.62 -21.36 -16.93
CA LEU A 413 19.82 -22.21 -16.87
C LEU A 413 19.92 -23.14 -18.09
N ALA A 414 18.81 -23.77 -18.49
CA ALA A 414 18.79 -24.65 -19.67
C ALA A 414 19.07 -23.89 -20.98
N VAL A 415 18.55 -22.66 -21.12
CA VAL A 415 18.83 -21.80 -22.28
C VAL A 415 20.30 -21.36 -22.31
N LEU A 416 20.86 -20.93 -21.18
CA LEU A 416 22.27 -20.55 -21.08
C LEU A 416 23.19 -21.73 -21.43
N GLU A 417 22.89 -22.92 -20.93
CA GLU A 417 23.69 -24.12 -21.23
C GLU A 417 23.57 -24.54 -22.70
N LYS A 418 22.34 -24.66 -23.24
CA LYS A 418 22.13 -25.20 -24.58
C LYS A 418 22.40 -24.20 -25.71
N ARG A 419 22.11 -22.91 -25.50
CA ARG A 419 22.16 -21.88 -26.55
C ARG A 419 23.40 -21.01 -26.48
N VAL A 420 23.89 -20.72 -25.28
CA VAL A 420 25.10 -19.91 -25.07
C VAL A 420 26.34 -20.80 -24.89
N GLY A 421 26.17 -22.05 -24.45
CA GLY A 421 27.25 -23.02 -24.29
C GLY A 421 27.98 -22.92 -22.94
N ILE A 422 27.29 -22.42 -21.91
CA ILE A 422 27.86 -22.27 -20.56
C ILE A 422 27.64 -23.57 -19.77
N PRO A 423 28.68 -24.27 -19.29
CA PRO A 423 28.55 -25.58 -18.66
C PRO A 423 28.04 -25.48 -17.21
N LEU A 424 26.74 -25.18 -17.04
CA LEU A 424 26.11 -24.97 -15.74
C LEU A 424 25.64 -26.26 -15.06
N SER A 425 25.60 -27.40 -15.75
CA SER A 425 25.10 -28.68 -15.22
C SER A 425 25.81 -29.20 -13.97
N LYS A 426 27.08 -28.79 -13.74
CA LYS A 426 27.90 -29.20 -12.58
C LYS A 426 28.11 -28.07 -11.56
N LEU A 427 27.41 -26.96 -11.70
CA LEU A 427 27.57 -25.79 -10.86
C LEU A 427 26.31 -25.56 -10.04
N ASP A 428 26.51 -25.33 -8.75
CA ASP A 428 25.46 -24.82 -7.88
C ASP A 428 25.11 -23.39 -8.33
N ALA A 429 23.82 -23.09 -8.39
CA ALA A 429 23.31 -21.77 -8.76
C ALA A 429 22.33 -21.27 -7.69
N TYR A 430 22.71 -20.18 -7.05
CA TYR A 430 21.89 -19.45 -6.08
C TYR A 430 21.49 -18.12 -6.70
N VAL A 431 20.20 -17.79 -6.71
CA VAL A 431 19.70 -16.52 -7.24
C VAL A 431 18.76 -15.86 -6.23
N ALA A 432 18.98 -14.59 -5.94
CA ALA A 432 18.16 -13.83 -5.00
C ALA A 432 17.78 -12.47 -5.58
N SER A 433 16.59 -11.98 -5.25
CA SER A 433 16.22 -10.57 -5.37
C SER A 433 16.56 -9.83 -4.09
N VAL A 434 17.19 -8.67 -4.21
CA VAL A 434 17.55 -7.82 -3.07
C VAL A 434 16.29 -7.19 -2.47
N GLY A 435 16.30 -7.05 -1.15
CA GLY A 435 15.18 -6.47 -0.41
C GLY A 435 13.95 -7.37 -0.31
N GLY A 436 14.04 -8.67 -0.64
CA GLY A 436 12.95 -9.63 -0.38
C GLY A 436 11.70 -9.45 -1.25
N LEU A 437 11.76 -8.62 -2.30
CA LEU A 437 10.68 -8.46 -3.26
C LEU A 437 10.56 -9.72 -4.14
N LYS A 438 9.34 -10.20 -4.36
CA LYS A 438 9.10 -11.34 -5.24
C LYS A 438 9.05 -10.89 -6.71
N VAL A 439 10.06 -11.25 -7.48
CA VAL A 439 10.16 -10.99 -8.92
C VAL A 439 9.64 -12.20 -9.68
N GLU A 440 8.32 -12.24 -9.91
CA GLU A 440 7.62 -13.37 -10.53
C GLU A 440 7.10 -13.05 -11.95
N GLU A 441 7.96 -12.46 -12.81
CA GLU A 441 7.51 -12.06 -14.14
C GLU A 441 8.55 -12.27 -15.27
N PRO A 442 8.10 -12.38 -16.54
CA PRO A 442 8.99 -12.64 -17.67
C PRO A 442 10.01 -11.54 -17.97
N ALA A 443 9.69 -10.29 -17.67
CA ALA A 443 10.57 -9.18 -18.02
C ALA A 443 11.93 -9.20 -17.28
N ALA A 444 12.01 -9.92 -16.15
CA ALA A 444 13.22 -10.07 -15.36
C ALA A 444 14.15 -11.20 -15.86
N ASP A 445 13.68 -12.06 -16.78
CA ASP A 445 14.45 -13.23 -17.24
C ASP A 445 15.83 -12.84 -17.77
N LEU A 446 15.91 -11.74 -18.54
CA LEU A 446 17.16 -11.23 -19.08
C LEU A 446 18.15 -10.85 -17.98
N GLY A 447 17.70 -10.11 -16.95
CA GLY A 447 18.58 -9.72 -15.85
C GLY A 447 19.04 -10.90 -15.02
N ILE A 448 18.16 -11.87 -14.74
CA ILE A 448 18.53 -13.12 -14.05
C ILE A 448 19.60 -13.87 -14.84
N ALA A 449 19.44 -14.00 -16.17
CA ALA A 449 20.42 -14.65 -17.02
C ALA A 449 21.77 -13.92 -17.00
N ILE A 450 21.78 -12.59 -17.10
CA ILE A 450 23.01 -11.81 -17.05
C ILE A 450 23.69 -11.93 -15.67
N ALA A 451 22.95 -11.88 -14.56
CA ALA A 451 23.50 -12.09 -13.22
C ALA A 451 24.20 -13.46 -13.11
N ILE A 452 23.57 -14.54 -13.58
CA ILE A 452 24.17 -15.88 -13.58
C ILE A 452 25.46 -15.92 -14.40
N VAL A 453 25.46 -15.32 -15.58
CA VAL A 453 26.65 -15.29 -16.46
C VAL A 453 27.77 -14.43 -15.88
N ALA A 454 27.43 -13.30 -15.28
CA ALA A 454 28.34 -12.40 -14.59
C ALA A 454 29.01 -13.12 -13.41
N SER A 455 28.23 -13.88 -12.63
CA SER A 455 28.74 -14.71 -11.53
C SER A 455 29.65 -15.83 -12.02
N PHE A 456 29.22 -16.58 -13.04
CA PHE A 456 30.01 -17.66 -13.63
C PHE A 456 31.35 -17.19 -14.22
N ARG A 457 31.39 -15.99 -14.80
CA ARG A 457 32.59 -15.41 -15.40
C ARG A 457 33.42 -14.56 -14.45
N ASP A 458 32.97 -14.39 -13.22
CA ASP A 458 33.55 -13.47 -12.24
C ASP A 458 33.73 -12.06 -12.83
N ARG A 459 32.64 -11.52 -13.39
CA ARG A 459 32.60 -10.19 -14.03
C ARG A 459 31.48 -9.34 -13.45
N VAL A 460 31.71 -8.04 -13.47
CA VAL A 460 30.77 -7.02 -13.02
C VAL A 460 29.96 -6.50 -14.21
N VAL A 461 28.67 -6.30 -13.98
CA VAL A 461 27.76 -5.60 -14.90
C VAL A 461 27.73 -4.13 -14.48
N ASP A 462 27.69 -3.22 -15.45
CA ASP A 462 27.55 -1.79 -15.17
C ASP A 462 26.28 -1.51 -14.31
N PRO A 463 26.42 -1.01 -13.07
CA PRO A 463 25.28 -0.74 -12.17
C PRO A 463 24.31 0.31 -12.69
N ARG A 464 24.71 1.10 -13.70
CA ARG A 464 23.87 2.12 -14.36
C ARG A 464 23.12 1.56 -15.57
N THR A 465 23.23 0.26 -15.83
CA THR A 465 22.53 -0.44 -16.91
C THR A 465 21.34 -1.25 -16.38
N ILE A 466 20.16 -0.99 -16.93
CA ILE A 466 18.95 -1.76 -16.63
C ILE A 466 18.71 -2.85 -17.69
N LEU A 467 18.29 -4.04 -17.25
CA LEU A 467 18.06 -5.20 -18.11
C LEU A 467 16.57 -5.55 -18.12
N ILE A 468 15.97 -5.55 -19.30
CA ILE A 468 14.54 -5.86 -19.47
C ILE A 468 14.38 -6.81 -20.66
N GLY A 469 13.73 -7.95 -20.44
CA GLY A 469 13.39 -8.86 -21.53
C GLY A 469 13.01 -10.25 -21.07
N GLU A 470 12.06 -10.86 -21.78
CA GLU A 470 11.71 -12.27 -21.62
C GLU A 470 12.67 -13.15 -22.42
N ILE A 471 13.08 -14.29 -21.86
CA ILE A 471 13.93 -15.25 -22.56
C ILE A 471 13.09 -16.39 -23.11
N GLY A 472 13.08 -16.54 -24.44
CA GLY A 472 12.53 -17.72 -25.09
C GLY A 472 13.47 -18.92 -25.01
N LEU A 473 12.92 -20.14 -25.07
CA LEU A 473 13.69 -21.40 -25.08
C LEU A 473 14.65 -21.56 -26.28
N GLY A 474 14.48 -20.74 -27.32
CA GLY A 474 15.39 -20.64 -28.47
C GLY A 474 16.59 -19.72 -28.24
N GLY A 475 16.66 -19.04 -27.09
CA GLY A 475 17.69 -18.03 -26.77
C GLY A 475 17.40 -16.64 -27.33
N GLN A 476 16.20 -16.40 -27.84
CA GLN A 476 15.74 -15.08 -28.28
C GLN A 476 15.25 -14.23 -27.10
N VAL A 477 15.47 -12.92 -27.18
CA VAL A 477 14.91 -11.94 -26.23
C VAL A 477 13.59 -11.43 -26.79
N ARG A 478 12.52 -11.59 -26.02
CA ARG A 478 11.14 -11.33 -26.44
C ARG A 478 10.62 -10.01 -25.85
N PRO A 479 9.72 -9.30 -26.58
CA PRO A 479 9.07 -8.08 -26.10
C PRO A 479 8.35 -8.26 -24.77
N VAL A 480 8.35 -7.21 -23.94
CA VAL A 480 7.68 -7.22 -22.63
C VAL A 480 6.54 -6.19 -22.57
N SER A 481 5.63 -6.39 -21.63
CA SER A 481 4.55 -5.43 -21.35
C SER A 481 5.09 -4.15 -20.69
N GLN A 482 4.41 -3.03 -20.98
CA GLN A 482 4.61 -1.72 -20.34
C GLN A 482 6.08 -1.26 -20.31
N LEU A 483 6.83 -1.50 -21.38
CA LEU A 483 8.25 -1.14 -21.48
C LEU A 483 8.50 0.34 -21.16
N GLU A 484 7.66 1.24 -21.66
CA GLU A 484 7.83 2.68 -21.45
C GLU A 484 7.73 3.07 -19.97
N LEU A 485 6.80 2.44 -19.23
CA LEU A 485 6.65 2.67 -17.79
C LEU A 485 7.90 2.24 -17.02
N ARG A 486 8.45 1.08 -17.39
CA ARG A 486 9.70 0.56 -16.79
C ARG A 486 10.89 1.49 -17.07
N LEU A 487 11.01 1.97 -18.31
CA LEU A 487 12.10 2.87 -18.70
C LEU A 487 11.97 4.25 -18.05
N ARG A 488 10.77 4.80 -17.90
CA ARG A 488 10.57 6.06 -17.16
C ARG A 488 11.04 5.95 -15.72
N GLU A 489 10.71 4.85 -15.04
CA GLU A 489 11.15 4.64 -13.67
C GLU A 489 12.68 4.52 -13.58
N ALA A 490 13.30 3.75 -14.48
CA ALA A 490 14.75 3.68 -14.56
C ALA A 490 15.40 5.06 -14.83
N ALA A 491 14.84 5.85 -15.76
CA ALA A 491 15.33 7.19 -16.06
C ALA A 491 15.20 8.13 -14.86
N LYS A 492 14.05 8.10 -14.16
CA LYS A 492 13.80 8.88 -12.94
C LYS A 492 14.83 8.60 -11.84
N LEU A 493 15.27 7.35 -11.73
CA LEU A 493 16.27 6.90 -10.76
C LEU A 493 17.72 7.13 -11.23
N GLY A 494 17.93 7.76 -12.38
CA GLY A 494 19.23 8.17 -12.88
C GLY A 494 20.02 7.08 -13.61
N PHE A 495 19.38 5.97 -14.00
CA PHE A 495 20.02 5.00 -14.90
C PHE A 495 20.38 5.67 -16.23
N LYS A 496 21.44 5.18 -16.88
CA LYS A 496 21.97 5.79 -18.11
C LYS A 496 21.80 4.89 -19.33
N ARG A 497 21.76 3.58 -19.11
CA ARG A 497 21.68 2.57 -20.17
C ARG A 497 20.55 1.59 -19.92
N ALA A 498 19.90 1.16 -20.99
CA ALA A 498 18.87 0.12 -20.94
C ALA A 498 19.06 -0.90 -22.06
N ILE A 499 19.19 -2.17 -21.69
CA ILE A 499 19.20 -3.30 -22.63
C ILE A 499 17.78 -3.85 -22.72
N ILE A 500 17.19 -3.79 -23.91
CA ILE A 500 15.78 -4.10 -24.15
C ILE A 500 15.58 -5.05 -25.33
N PRO A 501 14.41 -5.70 -25.48
CA PRO A 501 14.13 -6.55 -26.62
C PRO A 501 14.08 -5.73 -27.93
N LYS A 502 14.72 -6.24 -28.98
CA LYS A 502 14.65 -5.63 -30.31
C LYS A 502 13.20 -5.64 -30.83
N GLY A 503 12.76 -4.53 -31.42
CA GLY A 503 11.43 -4.39 -32.00
C GLY A 503 10.47 -3.54 -31.16
N GLN A 504 10.85 -3.13 -29.95
CA GLN A 504 10.16 -2.10 -29.18
C GLN A 504 10.96 -0.79 -29.28
N SER A 505 10.31 0.29 -29.71
CA SER A 505 10.92 1.64 -29.80
C SER A 505 10.27 2.55 -28.76
N PRO A 506 10.90 2.76 -27.60
CA PRO A 506 10.37 3.65 -26.57
C PRO A 506 10.56 5.12 -26.96
N ALA A 507 9.84 6.01 -26.29
CA ALA A 507 10.08 7.44 -26.36
C ALA A 507 11.50 7.79 -25.89
N ASP A 508 12.02 8.94 -26.32
CA ASP A 508 13.30 9.44 -25.81
C ASP A 508 13.14 9.87 -24.34
N LEU A 509 13.86 9.18 -23.46
CA LEU A 509 13.84 9.37 -22.01
C LEU A 509 15.25 9.72 -21.49
N GLY A 510 16.18 10.11 -22.37
CA GLY A 510 17.58 10.37 -21.98
C GLY A 510 18.36 9.12 -21.58
N LEU A 511 17.84 7.93 -21.90
CA LEU A 511 18.50 6.64 -21.72
C LEU A 511 19.15 6.19 -23.03
N GLN A 512 20.38 5.67 -22.95
CA GLN A 512 20.98 4.95 -24.06
C GLN A 512 20.32 3.57 -24.20
N ILE A 513 19.49 3.41 -25.23
CA ILE A 513 18.76 2.18 -25.52
C ILE A 513 19.62 1.23 -26.36
N ILE A 514 19.81 0.00 -25.87
CA ILE A 514 20.56 -1.08 -26.55
C ILE A 514 19.58 -2.21 -26.89
N PRO A 515 19.07 -2.27 -28.13
CA PRO A 515 18.13 -3.33 -28.53
C PRO A 515 18.87 -4.63 -28.83
N VAL A 516 18.41 -5.73 -28.22
CA VAL A 516 19.01 -7.07 -28.36
C VAL A 516 18.00 -8.09 -28.89
N SER A 517 18.47 -9.00 -29.74
CA SER A 517 17.62 -10.05 -30.33
C SER A 517 17.81 -11.40 -29.68
N LYS A 518 19.01 -11.67 -29.16
CA LYS A 518 19.39 -12.94 -28.53
C LYS A 518 20.07 -12.67 -27.19
N VAL A 519 19.99 -13.65 -26.30
CA VAL A 519 20.63 -13.58 -24.97
C VAL A 519 22.14 -13.35 -25.09
N ILE A 520 22.79 -13.90 -26.12
CA ILE A 520 24.22 -13.71 -26.36
C ILE A 520 24.58 -12.25 -26.66
N ASP A 521 23.72 -11.53 -27.41
CA ASP A 521 23.91 -10.11 -27.71
C ASP A 521 23.85 -9.29 -26.41
N ALA A 522 22.92 -9.65 -25.52
CA ALA A 522 22.77 -9.01 -24.22
C ALA A 522 23.98 -9.26 -23.31
N ILE A 523 24.53 -10.47 -23.29
CA ILE A 523 25.75 -10.80 -22.53
C ILE A 523 26.93 -9.93 -23.00
N ILE A 524 27.10 -9.79 -24.31
CA ILE A 524 28.17 -8.96 -24.89
C ILE A 524 27.97 -7.48 -24.54
N ALA A 525 26.72 -6.99 -24.57
CA ALA A 525 26.40 -5.61 -24.27
C ALA A 525 26.49 -5.26 -22.76
N SER A 526 26.27 -6.24 -21.87
CA SER A 526 26.20 -6.03 -20.42
C SER A 526 27.54 -6.24 -19.72
N ILE A 527 28.39 -7.15 -20.21
CA ILE A 527 29.67 -7.48 -19.58
C ILE A 527 30.81 -6.89 -20.44
N PRO A 528 31.48 -5.81 -20.00
CA PRO A 528 32.59 -5.23 -20.75
C PRO A 528 33.76 -6.22 -20.88
N ALA A 529 34.46 -6.17 -22.02
CA ALA A 529 35.57 -7.06 -22.32
C ALA A 529 36.74 -6.92 -21.32
N GLN A 530 36.92 -5.73 -20.75
CA GLN A 530 37.87 -5.42 -19.68
C GLN A 530 37.12 -5.01 -18.40
N PRO A 531 37.59 -5.40 -17.20
CA PRO A 531 37.03 -4.86 -15.96
C PRO A 531 37.21 -3.33 -15.95
N PRO A 532 36.24 -2.55 -15.44
CA PRO A 532 36.40 -1.11 -15.33
C PRO A 532 37.64 -0.82 -14.47
N THR A 533 38.62 -0.14 -15.05
CA THR A 533 39.75 0.38 -14.28
C THR A 533 39.25 1.54 -13.44
N MET A 534 39.64 1.60 -12.16
CA MET A 534 39.35 2.67 -11.18
C MET A 534 39.71 4.11 -11.63
N ASN A 535 40.14 4.31 -12.88
CA ASN A 535 40.60 5.57 -13.44
C ASN A 535 39.75 6.11 -14.62
N ASP A 536 38.65 5.44 -15.00
CA ASP A 536 37.74 6.04 -15.97
C ASP A 536 36.77 6.98 -15.25
N GLU A 537 37.27 8.17 -14.87
CA GLU A 537 36.42 9.37 -14.88
C GLU A 537 35.85 9.51 -16.29
N PHE A 538 34.52 9.67 -16.43
CA PHE A 538 33.79 10.56 -17.36
C PHE A 538 32.29 10.19 -17.41
#